data_AF-A0A8K0W9K7-F1
#
_entry.id   AF-A0A8K0W9K7-F1
#
_cell.length_a   1.000
_cell.length_b   1.000
_cell.length_c   1.000
_cell.angle_alpha   90.00
_cell.angle_beta   90.00
_cell.angle_gamma   90.00
#
_symmetry.space_group_name_H-M   'P 1'
#
loop_
_entity.id
_entity.type
_entity.pdbx_description
1 polymer ?
#
loop_
_entity_poly.entity_id
_entity_poly.type
_entity_poly.pdbx_seq_one_letter_code
_entity_poly.pdbx_strand_id
1 'polypeptide(L)' 'MSSSLSPSAKRVRRAHRKSRLGCQHCKKRKIKCDETWPVCRNCIRNNATCIYQPHP' A
#
# COMPACT_ATOMS: atom_id res chain seq x y z
N MET A 1 -26.20 2.65 35.10
CA MET A 1 -25.60 1.90 33.97
C MET A 1 -25.86 2.70 32.71
N SER A 2 -24.91 3.56 32.34
CA SER A 2 -25.10 4.51 31.24
C SER A 2 -24.05 4.20 30.18
N SER A 3 -24.46 3.42 29.19
CA SER A 3 -23.64 3.02 28.04
C SER A 3 -23.42 4.22 27.13
N SER A 4 -22.24 4.84 27.23
CA SER A 4 -21.78 5.87 26.29
C SER A 4 -21.39 5.22 24.97
N LEU A 5 -22.31 5.22 24.01
CA LEU A 5 -22.05 4.82 22.62
C LEU A 5 -21.10 5.83 21.97
N SER A 6 -19.85 5.43 21.78
CA SER A 6 -18.82 6.22 21.09
C SER A 6 -19.17 6.40 19.60
N PRO A 7 -19.14 7.61 19.04
CA PRO A 7 -19.37 7.81 17.61
C PRO A 7 -18.18 7.23 16.84
N SER A 8 -18.46 6.19 16.06
CA SER A 8 -17.50 5.53 15.18
C SER A 8 -17.04 6.51 14.10
N ALA A 9 -15.91 7.18 14.38
CA ALA A 9 -15.25 8.07 13.43
C ALA A 9 -14.88 7.27 12.19
N LYS A 10 -15.63 7.46 11.10
CA LYS A 10 -15.34 6.88 9.79
C LYS A 10 -13.90 7.26 9.44
N ARG A 11 -12.98 6.29 9.53
CA ARG A 11 -11.56 6.49 9.27
C ARG A 11 -11.40 6.95 7.82
N VAL A 12 -11.26 8.26 7.62
CA VAL A 12 -11.01 8.86 6.31
C VAL A 12 -9.71 8.24 5.81
N ARG A 13 -9.80 7.38 4.80
CA ARG A 13 -8.63 6.79 4.16
C ARG A 13 -7.86 7.93 3.51
N ARG A 14 -6.83 8.43 4.20
CA ARG A 14 -5.89 9.42 3.65
C ARG A 14 -5.40 8.88 2.31
N ALA A 15 -5.61 9.65 1.25
CA ALA A 15 -5.12 9.29 -0.07
C ALA A 15 -3.59 9.17 0.03
N HIS A 16 -3.08 7.93 -0.03
CA HIS A 16 -1.66 7.70 0.00
C HIS A 16 -1.07 8.20 -1.32
N ARG A 17 -0.10 9.11 -1.25
CA ARG A 17 0.69 9.55 -2.41
C ARG A 17 1.32 8.30 -3.02
N LYS A 18 0.87 7.91 -4.21
CA LYS A 18 1.40 6.74 -4.91
C LYS A 18 2.89 6.94 -5.12
N SER A 19 3.70 5.95 -4.77
CA SER A 19 5.13 6.04 -5.01
C SER A 19 5.36 6.06 -6.53
N ARG A 20 6.10 7.05 -7.04
CA ARG A 20 6.33 7.23 -8.48
C ARG A 20 7.09 6.03 -9.05
N LEU A 21 8.01 5.46 -8.26
CA LEU A 21 8.89 4.35 -8.63
C LEU A 21 8.43 2.99 -8.07
N GLY A 22 7.19 2.90 -7.58
CA GLY A 22 6.66 1.65 -7.05
C GLY A 22 6.63 0.54 -8.10
N CYS A 23 6.81 -0.70 -7.65
CA CYS A 23 6.67 -1.86 -8.51
C CYS A 23 5.22 -1.98 -9.03
N GLN A 24 5.05 -2.65 -10.18
CA GLN A 24 3.78 -2.94 -10.85
C GLN A 24 2.74 -3.52 -9.88
N HIS A 25 3.16 -4.47 -9.05
CA HIS A 25 2.26 -5.18 -8.15
C HIS A 25 1.70 -4.25 -7.06
N CYS A 26 2.54 -3.44 -6.42
CA CYS A 26 2.09 -2.44 -5.45
C CYS A 26 1.23 -1.35 -6.09
N LYS A 27 1.60 -0.90 -7.31
CA LYS A 27 0.80 0.06 -8.10
C LYS A 27 -0.58 -0.51 -8.43
N LYS A 28 -0.67 -1.77 -8.90
CA LYS A 28 -1.92 -2.48 -9.20
C LYS A 28 -2.79 -2.64 -7.96
N ARG A 29 -2.19 -2.96 -6.81
CA ARG A 29 -2.88 -3.05 -5.52
C ARG A 29 -3.24 -1.69 -4.91
N LYS A 30 -2.81 -0.57 -5.50
CA LYS A 30 -3.02 0.80 -4.99
C LYS A 30 -2.53 0.97 -3.54
N ILE A 31 -1.43 0.30 -3.19
CA ILE A 31 -0.76 0.38 -1.89
C ILE A 31 0.59 1.06 -2.02
N LYS A 32 1.16 1.51 -0.89
CA LYS A 32 2.53 2.02 -0.84
C LYS A 32 3.51 0.89 -1.19
N CYS A 33 4.40 1.13 -2.14
CA CYS A 33 5.55 0.26 -2.37
C CYS A 33 6.68 0.69 -1.45
N ASP A 34 7.40 -0.27 -0.88
CA ASP A 34 8.59 0.01 -0.07
C ASP A 34 9.85 0.26 -0.91
N GLU A 35 9.73 0.24 -2.25
CA GLU A 35 10.79 0.55 -3.23
C GLU A 35 12.12 -0.17 -2.97
N THR A 36 12.06 -1.30 -2.27
CA THR A 36 13.21 -2.13 -1.89
C THR A 36 13.62 -3.04 -3.05
N TRP A 37 14.88 -2.99 -3.44
CA TRP A 37 15.44 -3.80 -4.53
C TRP A 37 16.16 -5.03 -3.96
N PRO A 38 16.11 -6.22 -4.58
CA PRO A 38 15.50 -6.58 -5.86
C PRO A 38 13.98 -6.81 -5.82
N VAL A 39 13.41 -7.07 -4.65
CA VAL A 39 11.98 -7.35 -4.46
C VAL A 39 11.47 -6.53 -3.27
N CYS A 40 10.35 -5.83 -3.45
CA CYS A 40 9.80 -5.03 -2.35
C CYS A 40 9.24 -5.92 -1.24
N ARG A 41 9.30 -5.46 0.03
CA ARG A 41 8.81 -6.21 1.20
C ARG A 41 7.36 -6.67 1.05
N ASN A 42 6.50 -5.85 0.43
CA ASN A 42 5.10 -6.21 0.22
C ASN A 42 4.89 -7.32 -0.82
N CYS A 43 5.79 -7.44 -1.80
CA CYS A 43 5.82 -8.56 -2.73
C CYS A 43 6.38 -9.82 -2.08
N ILE A 44 7.46 -9.70 -1.29
CA ILE A 44 8.04 -10.83 -0.53
C ILE A 44 6.98 -11.45 0.38
N ARG A 45 6.29 -10.65 1.19
CA ARG A 45 5.25 -11.14 2.12
C ARG A 45 4.07 -11.80 1.43
N ASN A 46 3.73 -11.36 0.22
CA ASN A 46 2.63 -11.92 -0.56
C ASN A 46 3.11 -13.01 -1.55
N ASN A 47 4.39 -13.36 -1.53
CA ASN A 47 5.03 -14.24 -2.51
C ASN A 47 4.64 -13.90 -3.97
N ALA A 48 4.61 -12.59 -4.27
CA ALA A 48 4.12 -12.06 -5.53
C ALA A 48 5.26 -11.56 -6.41
N THR A 49 5.08 -11.63 -7.73
CA THR A 49 6.06 -11.15 -8.70
C THR A 49 6.28 -9.64 -8.57
N CYS A 50 7.49 -9.24 -8.21
CA CYS A 50 7.87 -7.82 -8.08
C CYS A 50 8.54 -7.35 -9.36
N ILE A 51 7.77 -6.67 -10.22
CA ILE A 51 8.27 -6.11 -11.46
C ILE A 51 8.31 -4.59 -11.31
N TYR A 52 9.49 -3.99 -11.42
CA TYR A 52 9.62 -2.56 -11.60
C TYR A 52 9.53 -2.28 -13.09
N GLN A 53 8.60 -1.42 -13.53
CA GLN A 53 8.64 -1.00 -14.93
C GLN A 53 9.84 -0.08 -15.10
N PRO A 54 10.79 -0.36 -16.01
CA PRO A 54 11.70 0.66 -16.47
C PRO A 54 10.83 1.76 -17.09
N HIS A 55 10.98 2.98 -16.61
CA HIS A 55 10.44 4.12 -17.34
C HIS A 55 11.29 4.28 -18.62
N PRO A 56 10.68 4.55 -19.79
CA PRO A 56 11.43 5.08 -20.92
C PRO A 56 12.07 6.44 -20.56
#